data_AF-A0A7X6RCC2-F1
#
_entry.id   AF-A0A7X6RCC2-F1
#
_cell.length_a   1.000
_cell.length_b   1.000
_cell.length_c   1.000
_cell.angle_alpha   90.00
_cell.angle_beta   90.00
_cell.angle_gamma   90.00
#
_symmetry.space_group_name_H-M   'P 1'
#
loop_
_entity.id
_entity.type
_entity.pdbx_description
1 polymer ?
#
loop_
_entity_poly.entity_id
_entity_poly.type
_entity_poly.pdbx_seq_one_letter_code
_entity_poly.pdbx_strand_id
1 'polypeptide(L)' 'MKRYQDDFKASIVKMHREEKRSIRSLSEEYG' A
#
# COMPACT_ATOMS: atom_id res chain seq x y z
N MET A 1 15.39 0.34 9.88
CA MET A 1 13.92 0.24 9.97
C MET A 1 13.13 1.08 8.95
N LYS A 2 13.74 1.88 8.05
CA LYS A 2 12.98 2.62 7.03
C LYS A 2 12.55 1.79 5.81
N ARG A 3 13.37 0.80 5.44
CA ARG A 3 13.17 -0.05 4.26
C ARG A 3 11.82 -0.79 4.26
N TYR A 4 11.40 -1.30 5.42
CA TYR A 4 10.09 -1.95 5.56
C TYR A 4 8.92 -1.00 5.26
N GLN A 5 9.00 0.28 5.65
CA GLN A 5 7.96 1.26 5.32
C GLN A 5 7.96 1.64 3.83
N ASP A 6 9.14 1.68 3.19
CA ASP A 6 9.24 1.94 1.75
C ASP A 6 8.68 0.78 0.91
N ASP A 7 9.04 -0.47 1.25
CA ASP A 7 8.51 -1.68 0.61
C ASP A 7 6.98 -1.82 0.82
N PHE A 8 6.50 -1.44 2.01
CA PHE A 8 5.07 -1.41 2.31
C PHE A 8 4.33 -0.37 1.47
N LYS A 9 4.82 0.87 1.39
CA LYS A 9 4.23 1.89 0.51
C LYS A 9 4.24 1.46 -0.96
N ALA A 10 5.32 0.83 -1.43
CA ALA A 10 5.40 0.29 -2.79
C ALA A 10 4.34 -0.78 -3.05
N SER A 11 4.08 -1.65 -2.08
CA SER A 11 3.03 -2.68 -2.16
C SER A 11 1.63 -2.08 -2.23
N ILE A 12 1.33 -1.06 -1.41
CA ILE A 12 0.03 -0.36 -1.43
C ILE A 12 -0.19 0.36 -2.77
N VAL A 13 0.83 1.03 -3.30
CA VAL A 13 0.76 1.69 -4.62
C VAL A 13 0.57 0.67 -5.74
N LYS A 14 1.22 -0.49 -5.64
CA LYS A 14 1.08 -1.59 -6.59
C LYS A 14 -0.35 -2.14 -6.59
N MET A 15 -0.91 -2.47 -5.42
CA MET A 15 -2.30 -2.93 -5.29
C MET A 15 -3.31 -1.89 -5.79
N HIS A 16 -3.09 -0.60 -5.51
CA HIS A 16 -3.97 0.45 -6.04
C HIS A 16 -3.93 0.51 -7.57
N ARG A 17 -2.74 0.41 -8.17
CA ARG A 17 -2.56 0.54 -9.62
C ARG A 17 -3.00 -0.69 -10.40
N GLU A 18 -2.71 -1.89 -9.90
CA GLU A 18 -3.00 -3.14 -10.58
C GLU A 18 -4.42 -3.64 -10.31
N GLU A 19 -4.87 -3.55 -9.05
CA GLU A 19 -6.17 -4.09 -8.64
C GLU A 19 -7.27 -3.01 -8.57
N LYS A 20 -6.95 -1.75 -8.91
CA LYS A 20 -7.84 -0.58 -8.76
C LYS A 20 -8.45 -0.43 -7.37
N ARG A 21 -7.82 -1.01 -6.33
CA ARG A 21 -8.27 -0.93 -4.94
C ARG A 21 -8.01 0.47 -4.39
N SER A 22 -8.91 1.01 -3.57
CA SER A 22 -8.74 2.35 -3.01
C SER A 22 -7.55 2.41 -2.04
N ILE A 23 -6.65 3.39 -2.20
CA ILE A 23 -5.53 3.61 -1.27
C ILE A 23 -6.04 3.80 0.16
N ARG A 24 -7.21 4.44 0.33
CA ARG A 24 -7.82 4.66 1.64
C ARG A 24 -8.23 3.35 2.30
N SER A 25 -8.91 2.47 1.57
CA SER A 25 -9.28 1.15 2.06
C SER A 25 -8.07 0.29 2.38
N LEU A 26 -7.02 0.33 1.55
CA LEU A 26 -5.76 -0.36 1.83
C LEU A 26 -5.04 0.21 3.06
N SER A 27 -5.11 1.53 3.27
CA SER A 27 -4.52 2.16 4.46
C SER A 27 -5.30 1.85 5.74
N GLU A 28 -6.61 1.60 5.67
CA GLU A 28 -7.42 1.17 6.81
C GLU A 28 -7.28 -0.34 7.10
N GLU A 29 -7.03 -1.15 6.06
CA GLU A 29 -6.84 -2.61 6.17
C GLU A 29 -5.45 -2.98 6.71
N TYR A 30 -4.43 -2.17 6.41
CA TYR A 30 -3.03 -2.46 6.72
C TYR A 30 -2.30 -1.38 7.56
N GLY A 31 -2.96 -0.26 7.88
CA GLY A 31 -2.42 0.80 8.75
C GLY A 31 -2.52 0.44 10.22
#